data_AF-A0A7X5U716-F1
#
_entry.id   AF-A0A7X5U716-F1
#
_cell.length_a   1.000
_cell.length_b   1.000
_cell.length_c   1.000
_cell.angle_alpha   90.00
_cell.angle_beta   90.00
_cell.angle_gamma   90.00
#
_symmetry.space_group_name_H-M   'P 1'
#
loop_
_entity.id
_entity.type
_entity.pdbx_description
1 polymer ?
#
loop_
_entity_poly.entity_id
_entity_poly.type
_entity_poly.pdbx_seq_one_letter_code
_entity_poly.pdbx_strand_id
1 'polypeptide(L)'
;MLLAKPVVPSRRAILIIGAAAIVACAIASTIWLRGHRADTGAMIGHTLSVSTDPAGHSSEVDILLGLARQATKEGRLVAPQGNNAYEYYLSIIQLDPDNPSALDALRETLPFASQEIEQQINRRQLEEARREIALLRDFDPTNYTLIILGAKLDAQQQVVTAEDEAKADAMRRHGG
;
A
#
# COMPACT_ATOMS: atom_id res chain seq x y z
N MET A 1 1.81 61.13 22.01
CA MET A 1 0.88 60.03 22.37
C MET A 1 0.64 59.16 21.15
N LEU A 2 0.68 57.84 21.12
CA LEU A 2 1.22 56.77 21.96
C LEU A 2 0.91 55.48 21.16
N LEU A 3 1.91 54.63 20.96
CA LEU A 3 1.84 53.33 20.26
C LEU A 3 0.65 52.48 20.74
N ALA A 4 -0.23 52.08 19.83
CA ALA A 4 -1.17 50.98 20.08
C ALA A 4 -0.59 49.67 19.53
N LYS A 5 -0.11 48.83 20.44
CA LYS A 5 0.33 47.45 20.19
C LYS A 5 -0.88 46.54 19.88
N PRO A 6 -0.72 45.52 19.02
CA PRO A 6 -1.80 44.62 18.63
C PRO A 6 -2.14 43.61 19.75
N VAL A 7 -3.44 43.42 19.98
CA VAL A 7 -3.99 42.37 20.84
C VAL A 7 -4.23 41.14 19.99
N VAL A 8 -3.55 40.03 20.31
CA VAL A 8 -3.82 38.70 19.78
C VAL A 8 -4.63 37.93 20.83
N PRO A 9 -5.82 37.40 20.52
CA PRO A 9 -6.39 36.31 21.31
C PRO A 9 -6.17 34.96 20.62
N SER A 10 -5.44 34.11 21.34
CA SER A 10 -5.18 32.70 21.02
C SER A 10 -6.35 31.80 21.39
N ARG A 11 -6.68 30.90 20.45
CA ARG A 11 -7.04 29.48 20.59
C ARG A 11 -7.59 29.03 21.95
N ARG A 12 -8.78 28.42 21.92
CA ARG A 12 -9.42 27.52 22.92
C ARG A 12 -10.63 28.10 23.66
N ALA A 13 -11.69 28.39 22.92
CA ALA A 13 -13.08 28.33 23.42
C ALA A 13 -13.93 28.50 22.16
N ILE A 14 -14.43 27.44 21.56
CA ILE A 14 -15.83 27.00 21.67
C ILE A 14 -15.78 25.58 21.07
N LEU A 15 -15.71 24.51 21.85
CA LEU A 15 -16.84 23.87 22.54
C LEU A 15 -18.09 23.80 21.64
N ILE A 16 -18.25 22.72 20.88
CA ILE A 16 -19.15 21.59 21.21
C ILE A 16 -20.62 21.83 20.77
N ILE A 17 -20.95 21.13 19.67
CA ILE A 17 -22.11 20.24 19.43
C ILE A 17 -23.54 20.79 19.56
N GLY A 18 -24.29 20.62 18.46
CA GLY A 18 -25.75 20.43 18.41
C GLY A 18 -26.42 21.37 17.41
N ALA A 19 -27.23 20.96 16.43
CA ALA A 19 -27.78 19.67 16.07
C ALA A 19 -28.35 19.77 14.63
N ALA A 20 -28.68 18.63 14.05
CA ALA A 20 -29.48 18.45 12.83
C ALA A 20 -28.76 18.62 11.47
N ALA A 21 -28.17 17.50 11.05
CA ALA A 21 -28.25 16.92 9.70
C ALA A 21 -28.82 17.79 8.57
N ILE A 22 -28.06 17.93 7.48
CA ILE A 22 -28.33 17.25 6.21
C ILE A 22 -27.14 17.50 5.26
N VAL A 23 -26.44 16.39 4.99
CA VAL A 23 -25.90 15.97 3.68
C VAL A 23 -24.76 16.79 3.05
N ALA A 24 -23.68 16.05 2.79
CA ALA A 24 -22.42 16.46 2.19
C ALA A 24 -22.55 17.04 0.78
N CYS A 25 -21.42 17.62 0.34
CA CYS A 25 -21.10 18.05 -1.02
C CYS A 25 -21.74 19.38 -1.45
N ALA A 26 -21.09 20.25 -2.20
CA ALA A 26 -19.73 20.34 -2.69
C ALA A 26 -19.77 21.60 -3.53
N ILE A 27 -19.18 22.70 -3.09
CA ILE A 27 -19.03 23.85 -3.98
C ILE A 27 -17.65 24.47 -3.80
N ALA A 28 -16.64 23.62 -4.07
CA ALA A 28 -15.37 24.05 -4.64
C ALA A 28 -15.64 24.64 -6.06
N SER A 29 -16.38 25.75 -6.09
CA SER A 29 -16.95 26.39 -7.30
C SER A 29 -15.96 27.25 -8.07
N THR A 30 -14.67 27.18 -7.77
CA THR A 30 -13.68 28.06 -8.40
C THR A 30 -12.93 27.41 -9.56
N ILE A 31 -13.30 26.18 -9.97
CA ILE A 31 -12.74 25.46 -11.14
C ILE A 31 -13.59 25.70 -12.41
N TRP A 32 -14.29 26.83 -12.54
CA TRP A 32 -15.18 27.06 -13.70
C TRP A 32 -15.11 28.44 -14.37
N LEU A 33 -14.04 29.20 -14.18
CA LEU A 33 -13.85 30.48 -14.89
C LEU A 33 -12.45 30.72 -15.44
N ARG A 34 -11.85 29.69 -16.06
CA ARG A 34 -10.70 29.90 -16.96
C ARG A 34 -10.49 28.72 -17.92
N GLY A 35 -11.45 28.44 -18.79
CA GLY A 35 -11.24 27.35 -19.76
C GLY A 35 -12.36 26.96 -20.70
N HIS A 36 -13.46 27.73 -20.82
CA HIS A 36 -14.38 27.54 -21.93
C HIS A 36 -13.98 28.39 -23.12
N ARG A 37 -13.00 27.90 -23.87
CA ARG A 37 -12.96 28.14 -25.32
C ARG A 37 -13.61 26.93 -25.98
N ALA A 38 -14.72 27.21 -26.64
CA ALA A 38 -15.44 26.27 -27.46
C ALA A 38 -14.66 26.06 -28.76
N ASP A 39 -14.14 24.85 -28.94
CA ASP A 39 -13.77 24.35 -30.27
C ASP A 39 -14.78 23.24 -30.61
N THR A 40 -15.88 23.67 -31.20
CA THR A 40 -16.74 22.81 -32.01
C THR A 40 -15.99 22.44 -33.29
N GLY A 41 -15.65 21.15 -33.44
CA GLY A 41 -15.30 20.59 -34.75
C GLY A 41 -14.23 19.51 -34.73
N ALA A 42 -14.63 18.27 -34.43
CA ALA A 42 -14.19 17.05 -35.14
C ALA A 42 -14.70 15.83 -34.36
N MET A 43 -15.78 15.22 -34.84
CA MET A 43 -16.10 13.85 -34.51
C MET A 43 -15.00 12.96 -35.11
N ILE A 44 -14.05 12.54 -34.28
CA ILE A 44 -13.30 11.32 -34.52
C ILE A 44 -13.59 10.46 -33.31
N GLY A 45 -14.52 9.52 -33.47
CA GLY A 45 -14.68 8.44 -32.52
C GLY A 45 -13.37 7.65 -32.48
N HIS A 46 -12.46 8.01 -31.59
CA HIS A 46 -11.47 7.06 -31.08
C HIS A 46 -12.25 6.12 -30.17
N THR A 47 -12.97 5.18 -30.78
CA THR A 47 -13.20 3.89 -30.16
C THR A 47 -11.81 3.36 -29.82
N LEU A 48 -11.42 3.47 -28.55
CA LEU A 48 -10.34 2.67 -27.99
C LEU A 48 -10.83 1.22 -28.10
N SER A 49 -10.68 0.64 -29.29
CA SER A 49 -10.64 -0.79 -29.48
C SER A 49 -9.39 -1.23 -28.73
N VAL A 50 -9.55 -1.55 -27.45
CA VAL A 50 -8.66 -2.51 -26.80
C VAL A 50 -8.86 -3.79 -27.60
N SER A 51 -8.08 -3.90 -28.68
CA SER A 51 -7.89 -5.17 -29.35
C SER A 51 -7.13 -6.00 -28.33
N THR A 52 -7.87 -6.78 -27.54
CA THR A 52 -7.33 -7.87 -26.71
C THR A 52 -6.72 -8.87 -27.68
N ASP A 53 -5.52 -8.56 -28.17
CA ASP A 53 -4.77 -9.46 -29.02
C ASP A 53 -4.24 -10.57 -28.10
N PRO A 54 -4.70 -11.83 -28.24
CA PRO A 54 -4.23 -12.92 -27.39
C PRO A 54 -2.72 -13.14 -27.54
N ALA A 55 -2.13 -12.74 -28.67
CA ALA A 55 -0.69 -12.78 -28.91
C ALA A 55 0.12 -11.75 -28.07
N GLY A 56 -0.49 -10.63 -27.67
CA GLY A 56 0.16 -9.64 -26.82
C GLY A 56 0.34 -10.14 -25.38
N HIS A 57 -0.68 -10.80 -24.83
CA HIS A 57 -0.68 -11.35 -23.48
C HIS A 57 0.38 -12.44 -23.30
N SER A 58 0.57 -13.31 -24.30
CA SER A 58 1.65 -14.32 -24.24
C SER A 58 3.04 -13.71 -24.19
N SER A 59 3.28 -12.64 -24.96
CA SER A 59 4.58 -11.96 -24.95
C SER A 59 4.83 -11.23 -23.63
N GLU A 60 3.79 -10.66 -23.02
CA GLU A 60 3.89 -9.98 -21.72
C GLU A 60 4.18 -10.99 -20.59
N VAL A 61 3.48 -12.13 -20.58
CA VAL A 61 3.73 -13.22 -19.64
C VAL A 61 5.17 -13.72 -19.74
N ASP A 62 5.71 -13.89 -20.95
CA ASP A 62 7.10 -14.32 -21.15
C ASP A 62 8.12 -13.32 -20.57
N ILE A 63 7.88 -12.01 -20.74
CA ILE A 63 8.71 -10.95 -20.17
C ILE A 63 8.66 -10.99 -18.65
N LEU A 64 7.46 -11.05 -18.08
CA LEU A 64 7.26 -11.12 -16.63
C LEU A 64 7.90 -12.38 -16.03
N LEU A 65 7.82 -13.52 -16.72
CA LEU A 65 8.46 -14.76 -16.28
C LEU A 65 9.99 -14.67 -16.31
N GLY A 66 10.55 -13.90 -17.24
CA GLY A 66 11.97 -13.54 -17.24
C GLY A 66 12.36 -12.71 -16.02
N LEU A 67 11.61 -11.64 -15.74
CA LEU A 67 11.84 -10.75 -14.61
C LEU A 67 11.68 -11.46 -13.26
N ALA A 68 10.64 -12.26 -13.11
CA ALA A 68 10.36 -13.02 -11.90
C ALA A 68 11.49 -14.01 -11.59
N ARG A 69 11.93 -14.79 -12.59
CA ARG A 69 13.05 -15.73 -12.43
C ARG A 69 14.37 -15.02 -12.10
N GLN A 70 14.61 -13.84 -12.68
CA GLN A 70 15.78 -13.05 -12.35
C GLN A 70 15.73 -12.56 -10.90
N ALA A 71 14.59 -12.02 -10.46
CA ALA A 71 14.39 -11.58 -9.07
C ALA A 71 14.55 -12.74 -8.08
N THR A 72 14.02 -13.93 -8.39
CA THR A 72 14.22 -15.15 -7.56
C THR A 72 15.69 -15.52 -7.44
N LYS A 73 16.45 -15.53 -8.54
CA LYS A 73 17.89 -15.83 -8.53
C LYS A 73 18.70 -14.83 -7.71
N GLU A 74 18.27 -13.58 -7.70
CA GLU A 74 18.91 -12.49 -6.96
C GLU A 74 18.43 -12.43 -5.49
N GLY A 75 17.59 -13.39 -5.05
CA GLY A 75 17.08 -13.47 -3.68
C GLY A 75 16.02 -12.42 -3.35
N ARG A 76 15.55 -11.65 -4.33
CA ARG A 76 14.50 -10.64 -4.15
C ARG A 76 13.12 -11.29 -4.22
N LEU A 77 12.79 -12.08 -3.20
CA LEU A 77 11.52 -12.80 -3.17
C LEU A 77 10.35 -11.85 -2.95
N VAL A 78 10.37 -11.12 -1.84
CA VAL A 78 9.28 -10.24 -1.38
C VAL A 78 9.69 -8.78 -1.24
N ALA A 79 11.01 -8.52 -1.25
CA ALA A 79 11.60 -7.20 -1.16
C ALA A 79 12.61 -6.97 -2.30
N PRO A 80 12.81 -5.69 -2.72
CA PRO A 80 12.09 -4.50 -2.31
C PRO A 80 10.72 -4.40 -3.01
N GLN A 81 9.88 -3.46 -2.57
CA GLN A 81 8.61 -3.14 -3.23
C GLN A 81 8.81 -2.79 -4.71
N GLY A 82 7.92 -3.24 -5.58
CA GLY A 82 7.93 -2.88 -6.99
C GLY A 82 8.97 -3.63 -7.82
N ASN A 83 9.85 -4.43 -7.20
CA ASN A 83 10.91 -5.15 -7.90
C ASN A 83 11.31 -6.45 -7.19
N ASN A 84 10.31 -7.30 -6.94
CA ASN A 84 10.50 -8.61 -6.33
C ASN A 84 9.75 -9.70 -7.12
N ALA A 85 10.16 -10.94 -6.89
CA ALA A 85 9.66 -12.10 -7.64
C ALA A 85 8.15 -12.31 -7.46
N TYR A 86 7.64 -12.15 -6.24
CA TYR A 86 6.21 -12.36 -5.94
C TYR A 86 5.31 -11.39 -6.70
N GLU A 87 5.67 -10.10 -6.75
CA GLU A 87 4.91 -9.11 -7.52
C GLU A 87 4.87 -9.44 -9.03
N TYR A 88 5.99 -9.90 -9.60
CA TYR A 88 6.00 -10.34 -11.00
C TYR A 88 5.17 -11.60 -11.23
N TYR A 89 5.28 -12.62 -10.37
CA TYR A 89 4.48 -13.84 -10.50
C TYR A 89 2.99 -13.57 -10.31
N LEU A 90 2.59 -12.74 -9.34
CA LEU A 90 1.19 -12.34 -9.16
C LEU A 90 0.65 -11.54 -10.36
N SER A 91 1.50 -10.77 -11.03
CA SER A 91 1.14 -10.11 -12.30
C SER A 91 0.87 -11.14 -13.40
N ILE A 92 1.69 -12.21 -13.48
CA ILE A 92 1.44 -13.32 -14.40
C ILE A 92 0.10 -14.00 -14.09
N ILE A 93 -0.20 -14.30 -12.82
CA ILE A 93 -1.48 -14.93 -12.43
C ILE A 93 -2.70 -14.06 -12.77
N GLN A 94 -2.56 -12.73 -12.75
CA GLN A 94 -3.64 -11.84 -13.20
C GLN A 94 -3.91 -11.94 -14.71
N LEU A 95 -2.88 -12.21 -15.52
CA LEU A 95 -2.98 -12.35 -16.97
C LEU A 95 -3.33 -13.79 -17.40
N ASP A 96 -2.77 -14.77 -16.71
CA ASP A 96 -2.89 -16.21 -16.94
C ASP A 96 -3.04 -16.94 -15.60
N PRO A 97 -4.28 -17.09 -15.08
CA PRO A 97 -4.54 -17.65 -13.75
C PRO A 97 -4.05 -19.09 -13.55
N ASP A 98 -3.92 -19.86 -14.63
CA ASP A 98 -3.53 -21.27 -14.61
C ASP A 98 -2.05 -21.47 -15.00
N ASN A 99 -1.25 -20.40 -15.07
CA ASN A 99 0.15 -20.47 -15.47
C ASN A 99 0.95 -21.41 -14.53
N PRO A 100 1.38 -22.60 -14.99
CA PRO A 100 1.99 -23.58 -14.11
C PRO A 100 3.32 -23.10 -13.56
N SER A 101 4.11 -22.37 -14.37
CA SER A 101 5.42 -21.88 -13.95
C SER A 101 5.33 -20.85 -12.81
N ALA A 102 4.36 -19.93 -12.88
CA ALA A 102 4.17 -18.94 -11.83
C ALA A 102 3.59 -19.57 -10.56
N LEU A 103 2.58 -20.44 -10.69
CA LEU A 103 1.97 -21.13 -9.56
C LEU A 103 2.97 -22.02 -8.81
N ASP A 104 3.80 -22.77 -9.53
CA ASP A 104 4.81 -23.64 -8.93
C ASP A 104 5.88 -22.82 -8.23
N ALA A 105 6.39 -21.76 -8.88
CA ALA A 105 7.37 -20.88 -8.25
C ALA A 105 6.83 -20.26 -6.95
N LEU A 106 5.61 -19.73 -6.96
CA LEU A 106 4.98 -19.13 -5.77
C LEU A 106 4.84 -20.13 -4.60
N ARG A 107 4.52 -21.40 -4.90
CA ARG A 107 4.45 -22.48 -3.89
C ARG A 107 5.82 -22.87 -3.36
N GLU A 108 6.79 -23.06 -4.27
CA GLU A 108 8.14 -23.49 -3.94
C GLU A 108 8.90 -22.45 -3.12
N THR A 109 8.71 -21.16 -3.41
CA THR A 109 9.44 -20.09 -2.73
C THR A 109 8.80 -19.62 -1.43
N LEU A 110 7.56 -20.02 -1.14
CA LEU A 110 6.79 -19.55 0.02
C LEU A 110 7.51 -19.81 1.36
N PRO A 111 8.09 -21.00 1.62
CA PRO A 111 8.82 -21.24 2.86
C PRO A 111 10.02 -20.30 3.04
N PHE A 112 10.73 -19.96 1.96
CA PHE A 112 11.89 -19.07 2.01
C PHE A 112 11.49 -17.62 2.27
N ALA A 113 10.47 -17.13 1.54
CA ALA A 113 9.91 -15.80 1.77
C ALA A 113 9.34 -15.65 3.19
N SER A 114 8.66 -16.69 3.70
CA SER A 114 8.16 -16.75 5.07
C SER A 114 9.29 -16.65 6.11
N GLN A 115 10.41 -17.32 5.88
CA GLN A 115 11.59 -17.23 6.76
C GLN A 115 12.23 -15.84 6.74
N GLU A 116 12.25 -15.17 5.59
CA GLU A 116 12.74 -13.79 5.46
C GLU A 116 11.85 -12.83 6.27
N ILE A 117 10.54 -12.89 6.06
CA ILE A 117 9.55 -12.11 6.82
C ILE A 117 9.71 -12.36 8.32
N GLU A 118 9.89 -13.62 8.74
CA GLU A 118 10.07 -13.94 10.14
C GLU A 118 11.30 -13.26 10.75
N GLN A 119 12.41 -13.22 10.01
CA GLN A 119 13.62 -12.51 10.43
C GLN A 119 13.38 -11.01 10.53
N GLN A 120 12.62 -10.43 9.61
CA GLN A 120 12.26 -9.01 9.65
C GLN A 120 11.43 -8.68 10.89
N ILE A 121 10.45 -9.53 11.23
CA ILE A 121 9.67 -9.41 12.48
C ILE A 121 10.60 -9.46 13.69
N ASN A 122 11.55 -10.41 13.72
CA ASN A 122 12.53 -10.52 14.81
C ASN A 122 13.45 -9.29 14.92
N ARG A 123 13.75 -8.63 13.79
CA ARG A 123 14.54 -7.39 13.71
C ARG A 123 13.71 -6.12 13.94
N ARG A 124 12.42 -6.25 14.32
CA ARG A 124 11.46 -5.15 14.49
C ARG A 124 11.24 -4.32 13.22
N GLN A 125 11.46 -4.90 12.04
CA GLN A 125 11.12 -4.29 10.74
C GLN A 125 9.64 -4.56 10.43
N LEU A 126 8.76 -4.11 11.34
CA LEU A 126 7.36 -4.55 11.39
C LEU A 126 6.52 -4.07 10.20
N GLU A 127 6.79 -2.85 9.71
CA GLU A 127 6.05 -2.29 8.57
C GLU A 127 6.37 -3.02 7.25
N GLU A 128 7.63 -3.42 7.06
CA GLU A 128 8.03 -4.19 5.88
C GLU A 128 7.43 -5.60 5.93
N ALA A 129 7.59 -6.28 7.06
CA ALA A 129 6.96 -7.58 7.30
C ALA A 129 5.44 -7.55 7.09
N ARG A 130 4.74 -6.48 7.49
CA ARG A 130 3.29 -6.33 7.25
C ARG A 130 2.97 -6.34 5.77
N ARG A 131 3.70 -5.56 4.95
CA ARG A 131 3.49 -5.52 3.50
C ARG A 131 3.76 -6.87 2.85
N GLU A 132 4.86 -7.50 3.20
CA GLU A 132 5.26 -8.78 2.60
C GLU A 132 4.31 -9.92 2.96
N ILE A 133 3.79 -9.95 4.20
CA ILE A 133 2.73 -10.91 4.57
C ILE A 133 1.47 -10.68 3.73
N ALA A 134 1.08 -9.42 3.51
CA ALA A 134 -0.07 -9.11 2.68
C ALA A 134 0.15 -9.59 1.23
N LEU A 135 1.33 -9.33 0.66
CA LEU A 135 1.71 -9.80 -0.67
C LEU A 135 1.61 -11.33 -0.80
N LEU A 136 2.09 -12.09 0.19
CA LEU A 136 1.99 -13.55 0.16
C LEU A 136 0.56 -14.06 0.33
N ARG A 137 -0.30 -13.33 1.05
CA ARG A 137 -1.72 -13.66 1.22
C ARG A 137 -2.54 -13.43 -0.04
N ASP A 138 -2.09 -12.57 -0.96
CA ASP A 138 -2.72 -12.41 -2.27
C ASP A 138 -2.64 -13.71 -3.11
N PHE A 139 -1.63 -14.55 -2.84
CA PHE A 139 -1.51 -15.88 -3.44
C PHE A 139 -2.25 -16.97 -2.65
N ASP A 140 -1.97 -17.10 -1.34
CA ASP A 140 -2.58 -18.12 -0.48
C ASP A 140 -2.99 -17.53 0.87
N PRO A 141 -4.20 -16.98 0.99
CA PRO A 141 -4.67 -16.36 2.23
C PRO A 141 -4.93 -17.38 3.35
N THR A 142 -5.04 -18.66 3.00
CA THR A 142 -5.32 -19.75 3.95
C THR A 142 -4.06 -20.44 4.46
N ASN A 143 -2.88 -20.01 4.00
CA ASN A 143 -1.62 -20.59 4.38
C ASN A 143 -1.38 -20.47 5.90
N TYR A 144 -1.22 -21.61 6.57
CA TYR A 144 -1.04 -21.65 8.02
C TYR A 144 0.20 -20.88 8.50
N THR A 145 1.29 -20.89 7.73
CA THR A 145 2.50 -20.13 8.05
C THR A 145 2.22 -18.63 8.06
N LEU A 146 1.46 -18.11 7.10
CA LEU A 146 1.10 -16.69 7.02
C LEU A 146 0.14 -16.26 8.14
N ILE A 147 -0.68 -17.18 8.64
CA ILE A 147 -1.53 -16.95 9.83
C ILE A 147 -0.62 -16.77 11.06
N ILE A 148 0.34 -17.68 11.27
CA ILE A 148 1.29 -17.58 12.39
C ILE A 148 2.13 -16.31 12.30
N LEU A 149 2.65 -15.96 11.13
CA LEU A 149 3.45 -14.75 10.94
C LEU A 149 2.64 -13.49 11.22
N GLY A 150 1.37 -13.46 10.82
CA GLY A 150 0.45 -12.37 11.17
C GLY A 150 0.30 -12.22 12.69
N ALA A 151 0.00 -13.31 13.39
CA ALA A 151 -0.12 -13.28 14.86
C ALA A 151 1.18 -12.83 15.55
N LYS A 152 2.34 -13.28 15.04
CA LYS A 152 3.66 -12.88 15.55
C LYS A 152 3.92 -11.39 15.35
N LEU A 153 3.59 -10.86 14.16
CA LEU A 153 3.70 -9.45 13.83
C LEU A 153 2.84 -8.59 14.76
N ASP A 154 1.58 -8.98 14.97
CA ASP A 154 0.64 -8.26 15.84
C ASP A 154 1.15 -8.20 17.29
N ALA A 155 1.67 -9.31 17.80
CA ALA A 155 2.28 -9.36 19.13
C ALA A 155 3.50 -8.41 19.24
N GLN A 156 4.38 -8.38 18.24
CA GLN A 156 5.52 -7.45 18.23
C GLN A 156 5.07 -5.98 18.16
N GLN A 157 4.03 -5.68 17.38
CA GLN A 157 3.50 -4.32 17.26
C GLN A 157 2.96 -3.80 18.60
N GLN A 158 2.27 -4.64 19.37
CA GLN A 158 1.78 -4.27 20.70
C GLN A 158 2.93 -3.94 21.65
N VAL A 159 4.03 -4.70 21.61
CA VAL A 159 5.22 -4.44 22.44
C VAL A 159 5.84 -3.09 22.10
N VAL A 160 6.06 -2.79 20.81
CA VAL A 160 6.62 -1.50 20.38
C VAL A 160 5.73 -0.34 20.83
N THR A 161 4.42 -0.47 20.66
CA THR A 161 3.45 0.56 21.05
C THR A 161 3.50 0.82 22.55
N ALA A 162 3.49 -0.23 23.37
CA ALA A 162 3.57 -0.11 24.82
C ALA A 162 4.89 0.51 25.30
N GLU A 163 6.02 0.18 24.65
CA GLU A 163 7.32 0.78 24.94
C GLU A 163 7.32 2.29 24.66
N ASP A 164 6.72 2.72 23.56
CA ASP A 164 6.69 4.13 23.17
C ASP A 164 5.77 4.97 24.07
N GLU A 165 4.63 4.41 24.48
CA GLU A 165 3.76 5.00 25.50
C GLU A 165 4.49 5.18 26.84
N ALA A 166 5.18 4.14 27.30
CA ALA A 166 5.94 4.19 28.55
C ALA A 166 7.06 5.25 28.52
N LYS A 167 7.76 5.39 27.38
CA LYS A 167 8.77 6.44 27.18
C LYS A 167 8.14 7.83 27.24
N ALA A 168 7.01 8.04 26.58
CA ALA A 168 6.29 9.31 26.60
C ALA A 168 5.85 9.68 28.03
N ASP A 169 5.35 8.72 28.80
CA ASP A 169 4.94 8.91 30.19
C ASP A 169 6.11 9.28 31.10
N ALA A 170 7.26 8.62 30.92
CA ALA A 170 8.47 8.94 31.66
C ALA A 170 8.95 10.37 31.37
N MET A 171 8.92 10.81 30.10
CA MET A 171 9.26 12.18 29.72
C MET A 171 8.30 13.20 30.36
N ARG A 172 6.98 12.90 30.40
CA ARG A 172 5.98 13.76 31.04
C ARG A 172 6.20 13.90 32.55
N ARG A 173 6.64 12.84 33.23
CA ARG A 173 6.92 12.86 34.67
C ARG A 173 8.23 13.57 35.03
N HIS A 174 9.22 13.55 34.14
CA HIS A 174 10.51 14.19 34.41
C HIS A 174 10.54 15.69 34.07
N GLY A 175 9.68 16.14 33.14
CA GLY A 175 9.62 17.54 32.70
C GLY A 175 8.66 18.46 33.48
N GLY A 176 8.05 17.99 34.57
CA GLY A 176 7.14 18.75 35.44
C GLY A 176 7.65 18.82 36.86
#